data_AF-A0A286R9X1-F1
#
_entry.id   AF-A0A286R9X1-F1
#
_cell.length_a   1.000
_cell.length_b   1.000
_cell.length_c   1.000
_cell.angle_alpha   90.00
_cell.angle_beta   90.00
_cell.angle_gamma   90.00
#
_symmetry.space_group_name_H-M   'P 1'
#
loop_
_entity.id
_entity.type
_entity.pdbx_description
1 polymer ?
#
loop_
_entity_poly.entity_id
_entity_poly.type
_entity_poly.pdbx_seq_one_letter_code
_entity_poly.pdbx_strand_id
1 'polypeptide(L)'
;MRKLCFLAGLCGLFILGAPQLLDVVLRVHVRKVGRELAAMPESQAFQMIADLEELGPAGITAIARGLLHPEPEVAEFAARVLWEKVFAARRSAQAAAQADAAVAGILGLWPEIPADRRHKVRRILRDYLEGLSPGSGTSAELAVQCAAILQDLPPDPRLAEEPASESPTALSQASQNKAAEAQKPVANPLRAPRSNAHSPLAVVSGEKPPAAAKGFPEGFQLTHYETETGMTPDSPASNPIPTSGGRSHQDARTFGRLPEETALSFGPGQMPPTLRIPDRAQPLSASQEQPRQQVAQDMEASPPSGTTVSPPGLELPGASSLQDTRDGSADAAVGIGHLRDNPWQRDRALWSQFAAGGPDAAKAQEKLREVGWIPQAFLVGRLAFHPNPEERRQAVSAIWDTTGLDPLPLLMLLACDPDETVRFEALSALGTMSAPEALSLIRTMAAQDPDFRVRALANEILSRAR
;
A
#
# COMPACT_ATOMS: atom_id res chain seq x y z
N MET A 1 27.57 10.13 -15.19
CA MET A 1 28.81 10.80 -14.72
C MET A 1 28.59 12.24 -14.23
N ARG A 2 28.40 13.27 -15.07
CA ARG A 2 28.42 14.70 -14.64
C ARG A 2 27.62 15.05 -13.37
N LYS A 3 26.42 14.48 -13.15
CA LYS A 3 25.64 14.68 -11.91
C LYS A 3 26.33 14.09 -10.65
N LEU A 4 26.94 12.90 -10.73
CA LEU A 4 27.69 12.29 -9.62
C LEU A 4 28.95 13.10 -9.26
N CYS A 5 29.67 13.61 -10.26
CA CYS A 5 30.87 14.44 -10.01
C CYS A 5 30.53 15.72 -9.23
N PHE A 6 29.35 16.30 -9.46
CA PHE A 6 28.87 17.48 -8.73
C PHE A 6 28.55 17.15 -7.26
N LEU A 7 27.96 15.98 -6.99
CA LEU A 7 27.66 15.51 -5.64
C LEU A 7 28.93 15.17 -4.85
N ALA A 8 29.88 14.46 -5.47
CA ALA A 8 31.17 14.14 -4.87
C ALA A 8 32.01 15.39 -4.55
N GLY A 9 31.98 16.40 -5.45
CA GLY A 9 32.64 17.69 -5.22
C GLY A 9 32.07 18.47 -4.03
N LEU A 10 30.76 18.39 -3.78
CA LEU A 10 30.13 18.99 -2.60
C LEU A 10 30.58 18.31 -1.31
N CYS A 11 30.62 16.97 -1.26
CA CYS A 11 31.05 16.23 -0.06
C CYS A 11 32.48 16.56 0.40
N GLY A 12 33.39 16.89 -0.52
CA GLY A 12 34.76 17.29 -0.19
C GLY A 12 34.87 18.61 0.58
N LEU A 13 33.88 19.50 0.46
CA LEU A 13 33.91 20.86 1.04
C LEU A 13 33.22 20.93 2.42
N PHE A 14 32.57 19.85 2.86
CA PHE A 14 31.72 19.83 4.07
C PHE A 14 32.49 19.91 5.40
N ILE A 15 33.63 19.22 5.49
CA ILE A 15 34.14 18.64 6.75
C ILE A 15 34.58 19.68 7.80
N LEU A 16 34.84 20.93 7.42
CA LEU A 16 35.49 21.93 8.27
C LEU A 16 34.73 23.26 8.45
N GLY A 17 33.47 23.38 8.05
CA GLY A 17 32.71 24.62 8.35
C GLY A 17 31.33 24.82 7.71
N ALA A 18 30.77 23.84 7.00
CA ALA A 18 29.62 24.08 6.12
C ALA A 18 28.19 23.66 6.60
N PRO A 19 27.88 23.26 7.86
CA PRO A 19 26.53 22.75 8.17
C PRO A 19 25.42 23.81 7.98
N GLN A 20 25.72 25.08 8.28
CA GLN A 20 24.83 26.23 8.02
C GLN A 20 24.57 26.43 6.52
N LEU A 21 25.62 26.32 5.68
CA LEU A 21 25.51 26.46 4.23
C LEU A 21 24.80 25.27 3.59
N LEU A 22 25.04 24.06 4.08
CA LEU A 22 24.33 22.86 3.66
C LEU A 22 22.83 22.98 3.91
N ASP A 23 22.44 23.38 5.13
CA ASP A 23 21.04 23.60 5.47
C ASP A 23 20.37 24.65 4.56
N VAL A 24 21.03 25.78 4.30
CA VAL A 24 20.54 26.78 3.32
C VAL A 24 20.39 26.18 1.91
N VAL A 25 21.37 25.41 1.43
CA VAL A 25 21.32 24.75 0.11
C VAL A 25 20.21 23.69 0.06
N LEU A 26 20.03 22.89 1.09
CA LEU A 26 18.95 21.90 1.21
C LEU A 26 17.59 22.59 1.24
N ARG A 27 17.40 23.65 2.05
CA ARG A 27 16.15 24.45 2.06
C ARG A 27 15.84 25.04 0.69
N VAL A 28 16.83 25.53 -0.05
CA VAL A 28 16.66 26.03 -1.43
C VAL A 28 16.31 24.90 -2.40
N HIS A 29 16.95 23.72 -2.28
CA HIS A 29 16.67 22.57 -3.13
C HIS A 29 15.27 21.98 -2.86
N VAL A 30 14.90 21.77 -1.60
CA VAL A 30 13.55 21.39 -1.14
C VAL A 30 12.50 22.38 -1.65
N ARG A 31 12.78 23.70 -1.60
CA ARG A 31 11.90 24.74 -2.17
C ARG A 31 11.83 24.76 -3.70
N LYS A 32 12.75 24.08 -4.39
CA LYS A 32 12.72 23.85 -5.84
C LYS A 32 11.96 22.55 -6.15
N VAL A 33 12.38 21.42 -5.59
CA VAL A 33 11.74 20.10 -5.78
C VAL A 33 10.26 20.15 -5.41
N GLY A 34 9.89 20.74 -4.28
CA GLY A 34 8.47 20.88 -3.90
C GLY A 34 7.64 21.85 -4.76
N ARG A 35 8.25 22.63 -5.66
CA ARG A 35 7.53 23.37 -6.73
C ARG A 35 7.44 22.56 -8.02
N GLU A 36 8.45 21.76 -8.29
CA GLU A 36 8.46 20.84 -9.44
C GLU A 36 7.43 19.72 -9.20
N LEU A 37 7.35 19.18 -7.98
CA LEU A 37 6.34 18.22 -7.54
C LEU A 37 4.91 18.71 -7.82
N ALA A 38 4.58 19.95 -7.46
CA ALA A 38 3.25 20.54 -7.68
C ALA A 38 2.91 20.80 -9.17
N ALA A 39 3.85 20.53 -10.09
CA ALA A 39 3.69 20.66 -11.54
C ALA A 39 4.07 19.36 -12.29
N MET A 40 4.26 18.25 -11.58
CA MET A 40 4.55 16.94 -12.17
C MET A 40 3.26 16.23 -12.64
N PRO A 41 3.34 15.34 -13.63
CA PRO A 41 2.31 14.33 -13.84
C PRO A 41 2.18 13.44 -12.61
N GLU A 42 0.95 13.04 -12.28
CA GLU A 42 0.60 12.20 -11.13
C GLU A 42 1.53 11.00 -10.90
N SER A 43 1.79 10.20 -11.94
CA SER A 43 2.66 9.02 -11.87
C SER A 43 4.11 9.34 -11.50
N GLN A 44 4.60 10.54 -11.83
CA GLN A 44 5.93 11.01 -11.42
C GLN A 44 5.88 11.63 -10.02
N ALA A 45 4.78 12.26 -9.64
CA ALA A 45 4.59 12.85 -8.33
C ALA A 45 4.55 11.80 -7.20
N PHE A 46 3.89 10.65 -7.43
CA PHE A 46 3.93 9.53 -6.48
C PHE A 46 5.36 9.01 -6.24
N GLN A 47 6.12 8.73 -7.31
CA GLN A 47 7.51 8.29 -7.19
C GLN A 47 8.38 9.35 -6.51
N MET A 48 8.24 10.62 -6.87
CA MET A 48 8.96 11.73 -6.25
C MET A 48 8.65 11.86 -4.74
N ILE A 49 7.42 11.57 -4.29
CA ILE A 49 7.10 11.57 -2.86
C ILE A 49 7.78 10.39 -2.14
N ALA A 50 7.87 9.21 -2.75
CA ALA A 50 8.62 8.08 -2.21
C ALA A 50 10.13 8.36 -2.15
N ASP A 51 10.73 8.86 -3.24
CA ASP A 51 12.14 9.26 -3.29
C ASP A 51 12.49 10.34 -2.24
N LEU A 52 11.54 11.25 -1.96
CA LEU A 52 11.66 12.25 -0.91
C LEU A 52 11.56 11.66 0.50
N GLU A 53 10.88 10.53 0.70
CA GLU A 53 10.71 9.93 2.01
C GLU A 53 12.04 9.41 2.58
N GLU A 54 12.89 8.85 1.71
CA GLU A 54 14.25 8.39 2.04
C GLU A 54 15.16 9.53 2.56
N LEU A 55 14.89 10.78 2.16
CA LEU A 55 15.64 11.96 2.59
C LEU A 55 15.28 12.45 4.02
N GLY A 56 14.39 11.74 4.72
CA GLY A 56 14.06 12.01 6.12
C GLY A 56 13.51 13.43 6.37
N PRO A 57 13.90 14.14 7.45
CA PRO A 57 13.30 15.43 7.82
C PRO A 57 13.33 16.50 6.71
N ALA A 58 14.38 16.52 5.89
CA ALA A 58 14.49 17.47 4.77
C ALA A 58 13.49 17.13 3.65
N GLY A 59 13.34 15.84 3.34
CA GLY A 59 12.38 15.37 2.34
C GLY A 59 10.92 15.49 2.78
N ILE A 60 10.63 15.20 4.05
CA ILE A 60 9.31 15.43 4.68
C ILE A 60 8.82 16.88 4.47
N THR A 61 9.72 17.86 4.53
CA THR A 61 9.39 19.28 4.26
C THR A 61 9.02 19.53 2.79
N ALA A 62 9.52 18.72 1.84
CA ALA A 62 9.07 18.74 0.45
C ALA A 62 7.73 17.99 0.27
N ILE A 63 7.52 16.86 0.94
CA ILE A 63 6.27 16.07 0.89
C ILE A 63 5.08 16.90 1.39
N ALA A 64 5.28 17.80 2.36
CA ALA A 64 4.28 18.79 2.79
C ALA A 64 3.68 19.61 1.63
N ARG A 65 4.42 19.80 0.52
CA ARG A 65 3.92 20.50 -0.69
C ARG A 65 3.11 19.62 -1.64
N GLY A 66 3.15 18.29 -1.48
CA GLY A 66 2.20 17.39 -2.15
C GLY A 66 0.74 17.70 -1.77
N LEU A 67 0.50 18.26 -0.58
CA LEU A 67 -0.82 18.79 -0.17
C LEU A 67 -1.37 19.90 -1.09
N LEU A 68 -0.49 20.56 -1.87
CA LEU A 68 -0.82 21.62 -2.82
C LEU A 68 -0.93 21.13 -4.28
N HIS A 69 -0.68 19.85 -4.54
CA HIS A 69 -0.72 19.27 -5.89
C HIS A 69 -2.12 19.40 -6.52
N PRO A 70 -2.28 19.70 -7.82
CA PRO A 70 -3.60 19.82 -8.44
C PRO A 70 -4.43 18.53 -8.25
N GLU A 71 -3.90 17.38 -8.67
CA GLU A 71 -4.61 16.10 -8.55
C GLU A 71 -4.83 15.68 -7.09
N PRO A 72 -6.04 15.21 -6.72
CA PRO A 72 -6.41 14.91 -5.35
C PRO A 72 -5.72 13.65 -4.81
N GLU A 73 -5.42 12.65 -5.66
CA GLU A 73 -4.84 11.37 -5.23
C GLU A 73 -3.36 11.54 -4.78
N VAL A 74 -2.61 12.41 -5.45
CA VAL A 74 -1.26 12.80 -5.01
C VAL A 74 -1.29 13.55 -3.68
N ALA A 75 -2.29 14.42 -3.46
CA ALA A 75 -2.46 15.14 -2.21
C ALA A 75 -2.95 14.23 -1.05
N GLU A 76 -3.77 13.22 -1.35
CA GLU A 76 -4.18 12.13 -0.46
C GLU A 76 -2.95 11.30 -0.03
N PHE A 77 -2.12 10.88 -0.98
CA PHE A 77 -0.89 10.12 -0.74
C PHE A 77 0.12 10.92 0.11
N ALA A 78 0.34 12.19 -0.23
CA ALA A 78 1.17 13.09 0.58
C ALA A 78 0.63 13.25 2.02
N ALA A 79 -0.69 13.42 2.18
CA ALA A 79 -1.31 13.49 3.50
C ALA A 79 -1.14 12.20 4.30
N ARG A 80 -1.23 11.02 3.65
CA ARG A 80 -1.00 9.71 4.28
C ARG A 80 0.43 9.57 4.77
N VAL A 81 1.43 9.85 3.93
CA VAL A 81 2.86 9.77 4.31
C VAL A 81 3.17 10.71 5.48
N LEU A 82 2.67 11.96 5.44
CA LEU A 82 2.84 12.92 6.54
C LEU A 82 2.18 12.42 7.85
N TRP A 83 0.98 11.86 7.76
CA TRP A 83 0.28 11.26 8.90
C TRP A 83 1.07 10.09 9.50
N GLU A 84 1.63 9.21 8.67
CA GLU A 84 2.44 8.07 9.11
C GLU A 84 3.72 8.52 9.86
N LYS A 85 4.40 9.58 9.39
CA LYS A 85 5.57 10.14 10.11
C LYS A 85 5.18 10.81 11.42
N VAL A 86 4.05 11.54 11.45
CA VAL A 86 3.49 12.11 12.69
C VAL A 86 3.10 11.01 13.70
N PHE A 87 2.45 9.94 13.23
CA PHE A 87 2.08 8.81 14.09
C PHE A 87 3.30 8.00 14.56
N ALA A 88 4.34 7.87 13.73
CA ALA A 88 5.58 7.20 14.10
C ALA A 88 6.33 7.88 15.27
N ALA A 89 6.18 9.18 15.49
CA ALA A 89 6.76 9.87 16.65
C ALA A 89 6.31 9.30 18.00
N ARG A 90 5.10 8.73 18.08
CA ARG A 90 4.61 8.04 19.29
C ARG A 90 5.42 6.77 19.62
N ARG A 91 6.30 6.31 18.72
CA ARG A 91 7.12 5.09 18.86
C ARG A 91 8.62 5.33 19.08
N SER A 92 9.20 6.48 18.67
CA SER A 92 10.63 6.76 18.91
C SER A 92 11.01 8.24 18.90
N ALA A 93 12.06 8.60 19.64
CA ALA A 93 12.61 9.96 19.67
C ALA A 93 13.19 10.42 18.31
N GLN A 94 13.67 9.49 17.48
CA GLN A 94 14.12 9.80 16.12
C GLN A 94 12.94 10.18 15.20
N ALA A 95 11.80 9.50 15.36
CA ALA A 95 10.58 9.84 14.63
C ALA A 95 9.93 11.15 15.15
N ALA A 96 10.13 11.53 16.42
CA ALA A 96 9.69 12.84 16.93
C ALA A 96 10.29 14.01 16.14
N ALA A 97 11.59 13.95 15.79
CA ALA A 97 12.21 14.97 14.93
C ALA A 97 11.66 14.99 13.50
N GLN A 98 11.18 13.84 12.98
CA GLN A 98 10.49 13.76 11.69
C GLN A 98 9.06 14.34 11.76
N ALA A 99 8.34 14.16 12.87
CA ALA A 99 7.03 14.75 13.09
C ALA A 99 7.09 16.26 13.32
N ASP A 100 8.04 16.77 14.12
CA ASP A 100 8.30 18.21 14.27
C ASP A 100 8.58 18.85 12.89
N ALA A 101 9.34 18.16 12.01
CA ALA A 101 9.59 18.61 10.64
C ALA A 101 8.35 18.55 9.73
N ALA A 102 7.54 17.49 9.82
CA ALA A 102 6.28 17.35 9.08
C ALA A 102 5.30 18.48 9.44
N VAL A 103 5.14 18.73 10.73
CA VAL A 103 4.28 19.78 11.26
C VAL A 103 4.80 21.16 10.89
N ALA A 104 6.09 21.45 11.05
CA ALA A 104 6.69 22.72 10.60
C ALA A 104 6.49 22.95 9.09
N GLY A 105 6.61 21.90 8.27
CA GLY A 105 6.31 21.95 6.83
C GLY A 105 4.83 22.26 6.54
N ILE A 106 3.91 21.61 7.25
CA ILE A 106 2.45 21.85 7.13
C ILE A 106 2.09 23.27 7.57
N LEU A 107 2.56 23.72 8.73
CA LEU A 107 2.30 25.06 9.28
C LEU A 107 2.81 26.15 8.33
N GLY A 108 4.02 25.98 7.79
CA GLY A 108 4.62 26.91 6.82
C GLY A 108 3.92 27.00 5.46
N LEU A 109 3.00 26.08 5.16
CA LEU A 109 2.18 26.06 3.94
C LEU A 109 0.69 26.32 4.22
N TRP A 110 0.29 26.47 5.48
CA TRP A 110 -1.11 26.56 5.91
C TRP A 110 -1.97 27.58 5.12
N PRO A 111 -1.48 28.79 4.78
CA PRO A 111 -2.25 29.74 3.96
C PRO A 111 -2.54 29.24 2.54
N GLU A 112 -1.62 28.46 1.96
CA GLU A 112 -1.69 27.93 0.59
C GLU A 112 -2.57 26.68 0.48
N ILE A 113 -2.76 25.93 1.58
CA ILE A 113 -3.50 24.64 1.57
C ILE A 113 -4.98 24.87 1.20
N PRO A 114 -5.51 24.20 0.15
CA PRO A 114 -6.90 24.31 -0.28
C PRO A 114 -7.91 23.95 0.83
N ALA A 115 -9.02 24.69 0.89
CA ALA A 115 -9.99 24.60 1.99
C ALA A 115 -10.64 23.21 2.14
N ASP A 116 -10.90 22.54 1.02
CA ASP A 116 -11.37 21.15 0.94
C ASP A 116 -10.38 20.15 1.57
N ARG A 117 -9.08 20.46 1.60
CA ARG A 117 -8.02 19.57 2.15
C ARG A 117 -7.70 19.84 3.61
N ARG A 118 -8.07 21.02 4.13
CA ARG A 118 -7.80 21.45 5.51
C ARG A 118 -8.36 20.49 6.57
N HIS A 119 -9.42 19.72 6.28
CA HIS A 119 -9.95 18.71 7.21
C HIS A 119 -8.96 17.55 7.46
N LYS A 120 -8.28 17.04 6.41
CA LYS A 120 -7.25 16.00 6.55
C LYS A 120 -6.05 16.50 7.35
N VAL A 121 -5.65 17.75 7.08
CA VAL A 121 -4.57 18.42 7.81
C VAL A 121 -4.97 18.68 9.27
N ARG A 122 -6.22 19.05 9.56
CA ARG A 122 -6.75 19.20 10.92
C ARG A 122 -6.56 17.93 11.75
N ARG A 123 -6.80 16.76 11.14
CA ARG A 123 -6.56 15.46 11.77
C ARG A 123 -5.07 15.26 12.07
N ILE A 124 -4.17 15.46 11.10
CA ILE A 124 -2.72 15.33 11.30
C ILE A 124 -2.23 16.23 12.46
N LEU A 125 -2.69 17.49 12.52
CA LEU A 125 -2.30 18.43 13.60
C LEU A 125 -2.88 18.04 14.97
N ARG A 126 -4.08 17.44 15.03
CA ARG A 126 -4.65 16.89 16.27
C ARG A 126 -3.87 15.65 16.74
N ASP A 127 -3.66 14.70 15.84
CA ASP A 127 -2.98 13.43 16.12
C ASP A 127 -1.51 13.67 16.55
N TYR A 128 -0.88 14.74 16.07
CA TYR A 128 0.39 15.27 16.59
C TYR A 128 0.28 15.78 18.03
N LEU A 129 -0.62 16.73 18.31
CA LEU A 129 -0.80 17.32 19.65
C LEU A 129 -1.09 16.27 20.73
N GLU A 130 -1.95 15.29 20.42
CA GLU A 130 -2.23 14.14 21.30
C GLU A 130 -1.02 13.22 21.53
N GLY A 131 -0.04 13.24 20.62
CA GLY A 131 1.20 12.46 20.72
C GLY A 131 2.33 13.17 21.47
N LEU A 132 2.17 14.43 21.88
CA LEU A 132 3.24 15.19 22.52
C LEU A 132 3.40 14.87 24.00
N SER A 133 4.51 14.20 24.33
CA SER A 133 5.00 14.10 25.71
C SER A 133 5.39 15.49 26.25
N PRO A 134 4.95 15.89 27.45
CA PRO A 134 5.29 17.20 28.02
C PRO A 134 6.79 17.26 28.38
N GLY A 135 7.57 17.98 27.57
CA GLY A 135 8.99 18.22 27.84
C GLY A 135 9.88 18.57 26.64
N SER A 136 9.46 18.32 25.40
CA SER A 136 10.25 18.68 24.20
C SER A 136 10.10 20.18 23.85
N GLY A 137 11.22 20.91 23.92
CA GLY A 137 11.23 22.37 23.76
C GLY A 137 10.81 22.87 22.37
N THR A 138 11.18 22.17 21.29
CA THR A 138 10.78 22.50 19.92
C THR A 138 9.29 22.27 19.68
N SER A 139 8.79 21.12 20.13
CA SER A 139 7.39 20.73 19.96
C SER A 139 6.44 21.64 20.74
N ALA A 140 6.89 22.32 21.79
CA ALA A 140 6.07 23.28 22.55
C ALA A 140 5.66 24.52 21.71
N GLU A 141 6.57 25.06 20.89
CA GLU A 141 6.23 26.18 20.00
C GLU A 141 5.30 25.72 18.86
N LEU A 142 5.63 24.57 18.25
CA LEU A 142 4.79 23.95 17.22
C LEU A 142 3.39 23.63 17.76
N ALA A 143 3.27 23.18 19.02
CA ALA A 143 1.98 22.91 19.66
C ALA A 143 1.11 24.16 19.79
N VAL A 144 1.70 25.31 20.15
CA VAL A 144 0.96 26.59 20.22
C VAL A 144 0.48 27.02 18.83
N GLN A 145 1.32 26.89 17.81
CA GLN A 145 0.95 27.20 16.42
C GLN A 145 -0.16 26.26 15.89
N CYS A 146 -0.06 24.96 16.16
CA CYS A 146 -1.11 23.99 15.87
C CYS A 146 -2.43 24.33 16.58
N ALA A 147 -2.38 24.63 17.88
CA ALA A 147 -3.57 24.94 18.67
C ALA A 147 -4.31 26.19 18.16
N ALA A 148 -3.59 27.23 17.74
CA ALA A 148 -4.18 28.42 17.12
C ALA A 148 -4.90 28.08 15.81
N ILE A 149 -4.24 27.35 14.90
CA ILE A 149 -4.85 26.93 13.62
C ILE A 149 -6.07 26.02 13.83
N LEU A 150 -6.05 25.15 14.85
CA LEU A 150 -7.18 24.28 15.18
C LEU A 150 -8.39 25.04 15.75
N GLN A 151 -8.19 26.24 16.32
CA GLN A 151 -9.24 27.14 16.80
C GLN A 151 -9.83 27.99 15.66
N ASP A 152 -8.99 28.52 14.76
CA ASP A 152 -9.43 29.30 13.58
C ASP A 152 -10.22 28.47 12.55
N LEU A 153 -10.07 27.14 12.57
CA LEU A 153 -10.80 26.24 11.69
C LEU A 153 -12.28 26.11 12.09
N PRO A 154 -13.25 26.39 11.19
CA PRO A 154 -14.66 26.15 11.48
C PRO A 154 -14.90 24.68 11.87
N PRO A 155 -15.87 24.37 12.75
CA PRO A 155 -16.15 22.98 13.15
C PRO A 155 -16.44 22.14 11.90
N ASP A 156 -15.86 20.94 11.84
CA ASP A 156 -16.03 20.05 10.68
C ASP A 156 -17.48 19.51 10.69
N PRO A 157 -18.32 19.84 9.68
CA PRO A 157 -19.71 19.41 9.67
C PRO A 157 -19.85 17.88 9.62
N ARG A 158 -18.84 17.16 9.11
CA ARG A 158 -18.85 15.68 9.09
C ARG A 158 -18.68 15.08 10.48
N LEU A 159 -18.06 15.80 11.42
CA LEU A 159 -17.94 15.40 12.82
C LEU A 159 -19.16 15.81 13.66
N ALA A 160 -20.08 16.62 13.11
CA ALA A 160 -21.35 16.94 13.76
C ALA A 160 -22.45 15.89 13.49
N GLU A 161 -22.22 14.97 12.54
CA GLU A 161 -23.13 13.87 12.19
C GLU A 161 -22.76 12.52 12.83
N GLU A 162 -21.66 12.43 13.60
CA GLU A 162 -21.51 11.30 14.54
C GLU A 162 -22.63 11.39 15.60
N PRO A 163 -23.53 10.39 15.69
CA PRO A 163 -24.63 10.43 16.64
C PRO A 163 -24.06 10.45 18.05
N ALA A 164 -24.48 11.43 18.85
CA ALA A 164 -23.88 11.75 20.15
C ALA A 164 -23.87 10.53 21.09
N SER A 165 -22.73 9.84 21.15
CA SER A 165 -22.49 8.70 22.02
C SER A 165 -22.75 9.10 23.47
N GLU A 166 -23.67 8.39 24.13
CA GLU A 166 -24.23 8.79 25.42
C GLU A 166 -23.12 8.98 26.46
N SER A 167 -22.96 10.22 26.93
CA SER A 167 -21.89 10.57 27.86
C SER A 167 -22.07 9.80 29.19
N PRO A 168 -21.05 9.10 29.73
CA PRO A 168 -21.19 8.21 30.90
C PRO A 168 -21.77 8.87 32.17
N THR A 169 -21.72 10.20 32.24
CA THR A 169 -22.24 11.03 33.34
C THR A 169 -23.71 10.76 33.68
N ALA A 170 -24.55 10.40 32.70
CA ALA A 170 -25.99 10.22 32.89
C ALA A 170 -26.35 9.01 33.80
N LEU A 171 -25.63 7.89 33.66
CA LEU A 171 -25.90 6.65 34.41
C LEU A 171 -25.56 6.75 35.90
N SER A 172 -24.66 7.66 36.27
CA SER A 172 -24.28 7.90 37.67
C SER A 172 -25.43 8.53 38.48
N GLN A 173 -26.09 9.56 37.93
CA GLN A 173 -27.21 10.24 38.61
C GLN A 173 -28.47 9.36 38.68
N ALA A 174 -28.75 8.57 37.62
CA ALA A 174 -29.85 7.62 37.62
C ALA A 174 -29.72 6.54 38.72
N SER A 175 -28.50 6.15 39.07
CA SER A 175 -28.22 5.15 40.10
C SER A 175 -28.37 5.70 41.52
N GLN A 176 -28.01 6.97 41.76
CA GLN A 176 -28.11 7.58 43.09
C GLN A 176 -29.56 7.87 43.50
N ASN A 177 -30.40 8.37 42.59
CA ASN A 177 -31.79 8.69 42.89
C ASN A 177 -32.64 7.45 43.23
N LYS A 178 -32.23 6.25 42.78
CA LYS A 178 -32.96 5.00 43.02
C LYS A 178 -32.73 4.38 44.41
N ALA A 179 -31.82 4.95 45.21
CA ALA A 179 -31.52 4.49 46.57
C ALA A 179 -32.30 5.20 47.69
N ALA A 180 -32.96 6.33 47.39
CA ALA A 180 -33.55 7.22 48.40
C ALA A 180 -35.01 6.87 48.79
N GLU A 181 -35.73 6.11 47.97
CA GLU A 181 -37.20 5.98 48.06
C GLU A 181 -37.70 4.66 48.71
N ALA A 182 -36.82 3.98 49.46
CA ALA A 182 -37.05 2.61 49.95
C ALA A 182 -37.35 2.47 51.46
N GLN A 183 -38.00 3.46 52.11
CA GLN A 183 -38.41 3.36 53.53
C GLN A 183 -39.77 4.03 53.86
N LYS A 184 -40.87 3.27 53.75
CA LYS A 184 -41.99 3.21 54.75
C LYS A 184 -43.01 2.10 54.42
N PRO A 185 -43.85 1.66 55.39
CA PRO A 185 -44.43 0.32 55.37
C PRO A 185 -45.84 0.17 54.75
N VAL A 186 -46.23 -1.09 54.59
CA VAL A 186 -47.47 -1.60 54.00
C VAL A 186 -48.74 -1.20 54.76
N ALA A 187 -49.80 -0.87 54.02
CA ALA A 187 -51.21 -1.02 54.41
C ALA A 187 -52.03 -1.58 53.23
N ASN A 188 -53.14 -2.28 53.51
CA ASN A 188 -53.87 -3.12 52.54
C ASN A 188 -55.00 -2.36 51.78
N PRO A 189 -55.64 -2.94 50.74
CA PRO A 189 -56.18 -2.19 49.60
C PRO A 189 -57.72 -2.06 49.58
N LEU A 190 -58.25 -1.27 48.63
CA LEU A 190 -59.65 -1.39 48.16
C LEU A 190 -59.90 -0.74 46.78
N ARG A 191 -60.60 -1.50 45.90
CA ARG A 191 -61.40 -1.10 44.70
C ARG A 191 -60.77 -0.32 43.51
N ALA A 192 -61.15 -0.78 42.31
CA ALA A 192 -61.07 -0.14 40.99
C ALA A 192 -62.44 0.56 40.66
N PRO A 193 -62.83 1.00 39.42
CA PRO A 193 -62.17 0.90 38.09
C PRO A 193 -62.39 2.08 37.08
N ARG A 194 -61.99 1.84 35.79
CA ARG A 194 -62.56 2.32 34.49
C ARG A 194 -62.06 3.63 33.78
N SER A 195 -62.30 3.60 32.45
CA SER A 195 -62.23 4.65 31.40
C SER A 195 -60.83 4.90 30.80
N ASN A 196 -60.52 4.79 29.49
CA ASN A 196 -61.17 4.87 28.14
C ASN A 196 -60.90 6.20 27.38
N ALA A 197 -60.03 6.14 26.35
CA ALA A 197 -59.96 6.91 25.08
C ALA A 197 -58.60 6.55 24.41
N HIS A 198 -58.45 6.06 23.16
CA HIS A 198 -58.76 6.65 21.84
C HIS A 198 -58.10 8.03 21.64
N SER A 199 -57.29 8.41 20.64
CA SER A 199 -56.96 8.00 19.24
C SER A 199 -56.63 9.34 18.50
N PRO A 200 -56.20 9.43 17.22
CA PRO A 200 -55.28 8.61 16.40
C PRO A 200 -54.30 9.42 15.47
N LEU A 201 -53.43 8.68 14.73
CA LEU A 201 -52.97 8.85 13.32
C LEU A 201 -52.63 10.22 12.66
N ALA A 202 -51.38 10.31 12.16
CA ALA A 202 -50.96 10.79 10.83
C ALA A 202 -49.53 10.26 10.54
N VAL A 203 -49.06 9.80 9.36
CA VAL A 203 -49.56 9.60 7.98
C VAL A 203 -49.50 10.80 7.01
N VAL A 204 -48.33 10.98 6.34
CA VAL A 204 -48.12 11.70 5.04
C VAL A 204 -46.93 11.05 4.28
N SER A 205 -47.04 10.87 2.96
CA SER A 205 -45.94 10.49 2.02
C SER A 205 -45.26 11.77 1.46
N GLY A 206 -44.02 11.82 0.95
CA GLY A 206 -43.15 10.77 0.40
C GLY A 206 -43.05 10.93 -1.13
N GLU A 207 -41.89 11.23 -1.69
CA GLU A 207 -41.71 11.45 -3.15
C GLU A 207 -40.30 11.05 -3.67
N LYS A 208 -40.09 11.08 -5.00
CA LYS A 208 -38.99 10.41 -5.74
C LYS A 208 -38.13 11.38 -6.57
N PRO A 209 -36.89 11.02 -6.99
CA PRO A 209 -36.01 11.90 -7.78
C PRO A 209 -36.11 11.68 -9.31
N PRO A 210 -35.65 12.65 -10.13
CA PRO A 210 -35.38 12.49 -11.56
C PRO A 210 -33.95 11.94 -11.81
N ALA A 211 -33.60 11.66 -13.07
CA ALA A 211 -32.36 10.96 -13.44
C ALA A 211 -31.77 11.38 -14.81
N ALA A 212 -30.51 10.94 -15.03
CA ALA A 212 -29.83 10.67 -16.31
C ALA A 212 -29.32 11.83 -17.19
N ALA A 213 -28.08 11.64 -17.65
CA ALA A 213 -27.48 12.19 -18.88
C ALA A 213 -26.55 11.11 -19.50
N LYS A 214 -26.13 11.25 -20.78
CA LYS A 214 -25.36 10.23 -21.54
C LYS A 214 -24.29 10.87 -22.44
N GLY A 215 -23.20 10.15 -22.76
CA GLY A 215 -22.51 10.29 -24.06
C GLY A 215 -20.96 10.27 -24.08
N PHE A 216 -20.39 9.15 -24.56
CA PHE A 216 -19.36 8.95 -25.63
C PHE A 216 -18.63 10.16 -26.31
N PRO A 217 -17.47 9.96 -27.02
CA PRO A 217 -16.82 8.70 -27.44
C PRO A 217 -15.26 8.59 -27.31
N GLU A 218 -14.79 7.33 -27.46
CA GLU A 218 -13.58 6.82 -28.15
C GLU A 218 -12.25 7.62 -28.30
N GLY A 219 -11.15 6.95 -27.89
CA GLY A 219 -9.98 6.72 -28.76
C GLY A 219 -8.67 7.46 -28.47
N PHE A 220 -7.55 6.72 -28.36
CA PHE A 220 -6.29 6.93 -29.11
C PHE A 220 -5.36 5.68 -29.01
N GLN A 221 -4.19 5.71 -29.67
CA GLN A 221 -3.45 4.52 -30.13
C GLN A 221 -2.20 4.15 -29.30
N LEU A 222 -1.72 2.90 -29.46
CA LEU A 222 -0.39 2.49 -29.04
C LEU A 222 0.69 3.15 -29.92
N THR A 223 1.85 3.46 -29.32
CA THR A 223 3.12 3.61 -30.04
C THR A 223 4.24 2.85 -29.32
N HIS A 224 5.08 2.18 -30.10
CA HIS A 224 6.26 1.44 -29.60
C HIS A 224 7.28 2.37 -28.94
N TYR A 225 8.11 1.81 -28.05
CA TYR A 225 9.53 2.16 -28.01
C TYR A 225 10.39 0.92 -27.79
N GLU A 226 11.37 0.74 -28.67
CA GLU A 226 12.46 -0.24 -28.57
C GLU A 226 13.72 0.47 -28.06
N THR A 227 14.50 -0.20 -27.20
CA THR A 227 15.98 -0.18 -27.10
C THR A 227 16.31 -1.19 -26.01
N GLU A 228 16.86 -2.37 -26.33
CA GLU A 228 18.27 -2.62 -26.68
C GLU A 228 19.26 -2.57 -25.50
N THR A 229 20.06 -3.64 -25.45
CA THR A 229 21.31 -3.89 -24.71
C THR A 229 22.07 -2.67 -24.15
N GLY A 230 22.67 -2.71 -22.95
CA GLY A 230 23.07 -3.84 -22.12
C GLY A 230 24.58 -4.10 -22.19
N MET A 231 25.31 -3.86 -21.09
CA MET A 231 26.71 -4.27 -20.89
C MET A 231 27.09 -4.23 -19.40
N THR A 232 27.96 -5.16 -18.97
CA THR A 232 28.66 -5.11 -17.68
C THR A 232 29.83 -4.10 -17.73
N PRO A 233 30.49 -3.82 -16.59
CA PRO A 233 31.78 -4.51 -16.38
C PRO A 233 32.09 -4.86 -14.91
N ASP A 234 33.14 -5.66 -14.74
CA ASP A 234 33.58 -6.25 -13.47
C ASP A 234 34.24 -5.27 -12.47
N SER A 235 34.33 -5.72 -11.22
CA SER A 235 35.34 -5.23 -10.26
C SER A 235 36.65 -6.01 -10.43
N PRO A 236 37.81 -5.45 -10.03
CA PRO A 236 38.31 -5.81 -8.71
C PRO A 236 38.95 -4.65 -7.93
N ALA A 237 39.05 -4.83 -6.61
CA ALA A 237 39.77 -3.92 -5.72
C ALA A 237 41.27 -4.25 -5.63
N SER A 238 42.11 -3.26 -5.31
CA SER A 238 43.07 -3.33 -4.18
C SER A 238 43.89 -2.04 -3.99
N ASN A 239 44.16 -1.75 -2.71
CA ASN A 239 45.16 -0.79 -2.19
C ASN A 239 46.59 -1.42 -2.26
N PRO A 240 47.73 -0.71 -1.99
CA PRO A 240 47.88 0.36 -0.99
C PRO A 240 48.87 1.53 -1.27
N ILE A 241 49.05 2.35 -0.24
CA ILE A 241 49.81 3.60 -0.11
C ILE A 241 51.32 3.33 0.17
N PRO A 242 52.24 4.25 -0.21
CA PRO A 242 53.19 4.77 0.80
C PRO A 242 53.55 6.28 0.70
N THR A 243 53.17 7.02 1.75
CA THR A 243 53.89 8.10 2.50
C THR A 243 54.96 9.04 1.89
N SER A 244 54.96 10.29 2.40
CA SER A 244 56.02 11.35 2.41
C SER A 244 56.18 12.24 1.16
N GLY A 245 56.62 13.51 1.23
CA GLY A 245 56.88 14.40 2.38
C GLY A 245 57.58 15.74 2.00
N GLY A 246 57.38 16.83 2.78
CA GLY A 246 57.93 18.19 2.53
C GLY A 246 57.00 19.10 1.69
N ARG A 247 56.78 20.41 1.92
CA ARG A 247 57.64 21.60 2.22
C ARG A 247 58.61 21.97 1.07
N SER A 248 58.71 23.22 0.59
CA SER A 248 57.98 24.47 0.91
C SER A 248 58.38 25.66 0.00
N HIS A 249 57.61 26.77 0.05
CA HIS A 249 57.94 28.17 -0.35
C HIS A 249 58.05 28.57 -1.85
N GLN A 250 57.29 29.64 -2.20
CA GLN A 250 57.58 30.74 -3.16
C GLN A 250 57.90 30.40 -4.65
N ASP A 251 57.75 31.31 -5.62
CA ASP A 251 57.47 32.77 -5.58
C ASP A 251 56.56 33.23 -6.74
N ALA A 252 56.28 34.54 -6.88
CA ALA A 252 55.43 35.11 -7.94
C ALA A 252 56.19 35.93 -9.01
N ARG A 253 55.72 35.92 -10.29
CA ARG A 253 55.54 37.09 -11.21
C ARG A 253 55.50 36.77 -12.73
N THR A 254 54.34 37.07 -13.35
CA THR A 254 54.13 37.92 -14.56
C THR A 254 54.68 37.56 -15.97
N PHE A 255 53.82 37.85 -16.97
CA PHE A 255 54.02 37.87 -18.45
C PHE A 255 54.04 36.51 -19.19
N GLY A 256 53.36 36.36 -20.35
CA GLY A 256 52.42 37.27 -21.01
C GLY A 256 52.07 36.93 -22.48
N ARG A 257 51.33 37.86 -23.13
CA ARG A 257 50.96 37.97 -24.57
C ARG A 257 49.86 37.07 -25.17
N LEU A 258 49.01 37.72 -25.96
CA LEU A 258 48.15 37.21 -27.05
C LEU A 258 48.99 37.05 -28.35
N PRO A 259 48.49 36.35 -29.40
CA PRO A 259 47.50 36.91 -30.34
C PRO A 259 46.23 36.00 -30.45
N GLU A 260 45.11 36.29 -31.12
CA GLU A 260 44.85 36.84 -32.47
C GLU A 260 45.46 35.96 -33.60
N GLU A 261 44.85 35.78 -34.78
CA GLU A 261 43.46 36.03 -35.22
C GLU A 261 42.60 34.74 -34.98
N THR A 262 41.64 34.21 -35.77
CA THR A 262 40.96 34.58 -37.02
C THR A 262 39.54 33.99 -37.03
N ALA A 263 38.62 34.54 -37.82
CA ALA A 263 37.29 33.99 -38.06
C ALA A 263 37.13 33.43 -39.48
N LEU A 264 36.39 32.33 -39.64
CA LEU A 264 35.83 31.91 -40.93
C LEU A 264 34.37 31.47 -40.77
N SER A 265 33.53 31.98 -41.67
CA SER A 265 32.09 31.72 -41.74
C SER A 265 31.78 30.81 -42.93
N PHE A 266 30.83 29.89 -42.77
CA PHE A 266 30.17 29.24 -43.91
C PHE A 266 28.66 29.19 -43.71
N GLY A 267 27.94 29.68 -44.73
CA GLY A 267 26.48 29.62 -44.82
C GLY A 267 25.98 28.27 -45.40
N PRO A 268 24.65 28.07 -45.45
CA PRO A 268 24.06 26.76 -45.71
C PRO A 268 23.87 26.46 -47.21
N GLY A 269 23.91 25.16 -47.55
CA GLY A 269 23.13 24.61 -48.67
C GLY A 269 23.92 23.90 -49.78
N GLN A 270 23.93 22.56 -49.75
CA GLN A 270 23.81 21.72 -50.95
C GLN A 270 23.48 20.26 -50.56
N MET A 271 22.59 19.62 -51.33
CA MET A 271 22.32 18.17 -51.25
C MET A 271 22.94 17.45 -52.45
N PRO A 272 23.37 16.19 -52.27
CA PRO A 272 23.01 15.12 -53.22
C PRO A 272 22.80 13.75 -52.51
N PRO A 273 22.47 12.66 -53.23
CA PRO A 273 21.36 12.52 -54.17
C PRO A 273 20.51 11.24 -53.89
N THR A 274 19.45 11.04 -54.68
CA THR A 274 18.54 9.89 -54.63
C THR A 274 19.21 8.51 -54.80
N LEU A 275 18.73 7.50 -54.07
CA LEU A 275 19.00 6.07 -54.30
C LEU A 275 17.72 5.32 -54.72
N ARG A 276 17.87 4.21 -55.45
CA ARG A 276 16.80 3.57 -56.24
C ARG A 276 16.01 2.50 -55.48
N ILE A 277 14.71 2.42 -55.77
CA ILE A 277 13.86 1.24 -55.54
C ILE A 277 14.10 0.22 -56.67
N PRO A 278 14.25 -1.08 -56.37
CA PRO A 278 14.07 -2.16 -57.33
C PRO A 278 12.65 -2.75 -57.22
N ASP A 279 11.81 -2.51 -58.22
CA ASP A 279 10.51 -3.17 -58.37
C ASP A 279 10.65 -4.44 -59.21
N ARG A 280 10.07 -5.57 -58.77
CA ARG A 280 9.91 -6.78 -59.61
C ARG A 280 8.86 -7.76 -59.11
N ALA A 281 7.61 -7.59 -59.55
CA ALA A 281 6.65 -8.69 -59.62
C ALA A 281 7.01 -9.70 -60.74
N GLN A 282 6.58 -10.96 -60.61
CA GLN A 282 5.92 -11.80 -61.64
C GLN A 282 5.60 -13.21 -61.07
N PRO A 283 4.60 -13.97 -61.60
CA PRO A 283 3.90 -15.03 -60.84
C PRO A 283 3.79 -16.39 -61.57
N LEU A 284 2.92 -17.27 -61.02
CA LEU A 284 2.13 -18.36 -61.65
C LEU A 284 2.45 -19.82 -61.30
N SER A 285 1.36 -20.60 -61.29
CA SER A 285 1.23 -22.07 -61.39
C SER A 285 1.36 -22.90 -60.11
N ALA A 286 0.64 -24.02 -59.93
CA ALA A 286 -0.67 -24.45 -60.48
C ALA A 286 -1.18 -25.69 -59.71
N SER A 287 -2.51 -25.90 -59.71
CA SER A 287 -3.23 -27.18 -59.64
C SER A 287 -2.81 -28.28 -58.64
N GLN A 288 -3.74 -28.64 -57.74
CA GLN A 288 -4.36 -29.97 -57.80
C GLN A 288 -5.77 -29.98 -57.16
N GLU A 289 -6.62 -30.88 -57.62
CA GLU A 289 -8.06 -30.93 -57.30
C GLU A 289 -8.51 -32.32 -56.79
N GLN A 290 -9.52 -32.32 -55.92
CA GLN A 290 -10.59 -33.34 -55.83
C GLN A 290 -10.24 -34.78 -55.36
N PRO A 291 -11.23 -35.66 -55.06
CA PRO A 291 -12.64 -35.42 -54.62
C PRO A 291 -13.17 -36.35 -53.48
N ARG A 292 -14.33 -35.96 -52.89
CA ARG A 292 -15.34 -36.84 -52.22
C ARG A 292 -14.89 -37.52 -50.89
N GLN A 293 -15.77 -38.09 -50.05
CA GLN A 293 -17.16 -38.57 -50.23
C GLN A 293 -18.02 -38.41 -48.94
N GLN A 294 -19.34 -38.55 -49.06
CA GLN A 294 -20.31 -38.49 -47.95
C GLN A 294 -20.48 -39.84 -47.23
N VAL A 295 -20.76 -39.81 -45.92
CA VAL A 295 -21.67 -40.76 -45.24
C VAL A 295 -22.50 -39.99 -44.22
N ALA A 296 -23.80 -40.29 -44.15
CA ALA A 296 -24.68 -39.96 -43.04
C ALA A 296 -25.54 -41.19 -42.75
N GLN A 297 -25.84 -41.47 -41.48
CA GLN A 297 -26.88 -42.43 -41.08
C GLN A 297 -27.30 -42.22 -39.63
N ASP A 298 -28.60 -42.36 -39.40
CA ASP A 298 -29.29 -42.26 -38.12
C ASP A 298 -29.14 -43.55 -37.29
N MET A 299 -29.44 -43.48 -35.99
CA MET A 299 -30.19 -44.54 -35.31
C MET A 299 -30.90 -44.00 -34.06
N GLU A 300 -32.07 -44.58 -33.75
CA GLU A 300 -32.99 -44.14 -32.70
C GLU A 300 -32.79 -44.87 -31.36
N ALA A 301 -33.64 -44.47 -30.39
CA ALA A 301 -34.28 -45.29 -29.34
C ALA A 301 -33.80 -45.13 -27.87
N SER A 302 -34.77 -44.80 -27.02
CA SER A 302 -34.77 -45.04 -25.56
C SER A 302 -35.05 -46.54 -25.26
N PRO A 303 -34.93 -47.05 -24.00
CA PRO A 303 -35.99 -46.87 -22.98
C PRO A 303 -35.42 -46.78 -21.53
N PRO A 304 -36.08 -47.25 -20.43
CA PRO A 304 -37.06 -46.47 -19.69
C PRO A 304 -36.81 -46.37 -18.15
N SER A 305 -37.77 -45.79 -17.43
CA SER A 305 -37.78 -45.49 -15.99
C SER A 305 -37.62 -46.67 -15.02
N GLY A 306 -37.08 -46.41 -13.81
CA GLY A 306 -36.91 -47.38 -12.72
C GLY A 306 -37.30 -46.86 -11.32
N THR A 307 -38.41 -47.39 -10.80
CA THR A 307 -39.18 -47.13 -9.57
C THR A 307 -38.43 -46.90 -8.23
N THR A 308 -39.04 -46.07 -7.36
CA THR A 308 -38.70 -45.86 -5.93
C THR A 308 -38.87 -47.09 -5.03
N VAL A 309 -37.94 -47.32 -4.09
CA VAL A 309 -38.17 -48.15 -2.88
C VAL A 309 -37.48 -47.55 -1.65
N SER A 310 -38.18 -47.49 -0.52
CA SER A 310 -37.63 -47.45 0.84
C SER A 310 -38.36 -48.53 1.65
N PRO A 311 -37.69 -49.24 2.56
CA PRO A 311 -37.80 -48.94 4.01
C PRO A 311 -36.54 -49.40 4.79
N PRO A 312 -36.60 -49.69 6.11
CA PRO A 312 -36.87 -48.79 7.24
C PRO A 312 -35.62 -48.65 8.16
N GLY A 313 -35.73 -47.88 9.24
CA GLY A 313 -34.61 -47.59 10.16
C GLY A 313 -34.32 -48.63 11.25
N LEU A 314 -33.24 -48.38 12.00
CA LEU A 314 -32.83 -49.03 13.25
C LEU A 314 -32.40 -47.95 14.25
N GLU A 315 -32.61 -48.20 15.54
CA GLU A 315 -32.45 -47.19 16.60
C GLU A 315 -31.14 -47.34 17.41
N LEU A 316 -30.46 -46.21 17.63
CA LEU A 316 -29.58 -45.90 18.79
C LEU A 316 -28.31 -46.77 18.98
N PRO A 317 -27.38 -46.39 19.91
CA PRO A 317 -27.23 -45.12 20.63
C PRO A 317 -26.01 -44.30 20.14
N GLY A 318 -25.84 -43.09 20.68
CA GLY A 318 -24.84 -42.12 20.20
C GLY A 318 -23.45 -42.19 20.83
N ALA A 319 -22.45 -41.71 20.08
CA ALA A 319 -21.14 -41.28 20.56
C ALA A 319 -20.64 -40.10 19.69
N SER A 320 -19.64 -39.37 20.18
CA SER A 320 -19.11 -38.12 19.60
C SER A 320 -18.83 -38.16 18.09
N SER A 321 -19.34 -37.17 17.36
CA SER A 321 -18.90 -36.87 15.99
C SER A 321 -18.83 -35.36 15.77
N LEU A 322 -17.65 -34.79 16.00
CA LEU A 322 -17.26 -33.52 15.37
C LEU A 322 -17.03 -33.84 13.89
N GLN A 323 -18.05 -33.63 13.07
CA GLN A 323 -17.93 -33.87 11.63
C GLN A 323 -17.11 -32.74 10.99
N ASP A 324 -15.84 -33.08 10.75
CA ASP A 324 -14.90 -32.40 9.86
C ASP A 324 -15.57 -32.10 8.50
N THR A 325 -16.08 -30.86 8.35
CA THR A 325 -16.64 -30.37 7.09
C THR A 325 -15.51 -30.12 6.12
N ARG A 326 -15.18 -31.16 5.34
CA ARG A 326 -14.16 -31.10 4.29
C ARG A 326 -14.55 -30.12 3.20
N ASP A 327 -14.08 -28.88 3.31
CA ASP A 327 -14.05 -27.88 2.23
C ASP A 327 -13.03 -28.25 1.13
N GLY A 328 -13.14 -29.47 0.60
CA GLY A 328 -12.20 -30.07 -0.35
C GLY A 328 -12.33 -29.54 -1.79
N SER A 329 -12.82 -28.31 -1.99
CA SER A 329 -13.19 -27.77 -3.30
C SER A 329 -12.21 -26.75 -3.89
N ALA A 330 -11.17 -26.34 -3.15
CA ALA A 330 -10.16 -25.39 -3.63
C ALA A 330 -8.78 -26.06 -3.83
N ASP A 331 -8.26 -26.71 -2.78
CA ASP A 331 -6.91 -27.32 -2.72
C ASP A 331 -6.58 -28.35 -3.82
N ALA A 332 -7.60 -28.88 -4.52
CA ALA A 332 -7.45 -29.90 -5.55
C ALA A 332 -7.33 -29.34 -6.99
N ALA A 333 -7.68 -28.07 -7.23
CA ALA A 333 -7.67 -27.48 -8.57
C ALA A 333 -6.29 -26.91 -8.97
N VAL A 334 -5.62 -26.27 -8.00
CA VAL A 334 -4.27 -25.73 -8.13
C VAL A 334 -3.27 -26.83 -7.76
N GLY A 335 -2.15 -26.95 -8.48
CA GLY A 335 -1.15 -28.03 -8.30
C GLY A 335 -0.27 -27.97 -7.04
N ILE A 336 -0.81 -27.52 -5.90
CA ILE A 336 -0.08 -27.10 -4.69
C ILE A 336 0.34 -28.26 -3.77
N GLY A 337 0.85 -29.36 -4.35
CA GLY A 337 1.49 -30.44 -3.57
C GLY A 337 2.61 -29.92 -2.65
N HIS A 338 3.34 -28.90 -3.09
CA HIS A 338 4.39 -28.22 -2.31
C HIS A 338 3.89 -27.46 -1.06
N LEU A 339 2.60 -27.10 -0.98
CA LEU A 339 2.06 -26.50 0.25
C LEU A 339 1.78 -27.53 1.37
N ARG A 340 1.81 -28.83 1.08
CA ARG A 340 1.57 -29.86 2.10
C ARG A 340 2.69 -29.94 3.15
N ASP A 341 3.92 -29.69 2.73
CA ASP A 341 5.11 -29.71 3.60
C ASP A 341 5.43 -28.31 4.17
N ASN A 342 4.60 -27.31 3.88
CA ASN A 342 4.78 -25.93 4.36
C ASN A 342 4.53 -25.85 5.88
N PRO A 343 5.50 -25.40 6.70
CA PRO A 343 5.36 -25.38 8.15
C PRO A 343 4.20 -24.48 8.62
N TRP A 344 3.94 -23.37 7.93
CA TRP A 344 2.83 -22.47 8.28
C TRP A 344 1.46 -23.14 8.06
N GLN A 345 1.32 -23.94 7.00
CA GLN A 345 0.09 -24.71 6.72
C GLN A 345 -0.05 -25.91 7.67
N ARG A 346 1.05 -26.60 8.01
CA ARG A 346 1.07 -27.70 9.00
C ARG A 346 0.51 -27.27 10.35
N ASP A 347 0.93 -26.10 10.83
CA ASP A 347 0.59 -25.60 12.17
C ASP A 347 -0.58 -24.59 12.15
N ARG A 348 -1.29 -24.49 11.03
CA ARG A 348 -2.40 -23.55 10.76
C ARG A 348 -3.44 -23.47 11.87
N ALA A 349 -3.79 -24.59 12.51
CA ALA A 349 -4.76 -24.60 13.60
C ALA A 349 -4.27 -23.83 14.84
N LEU A 350 -2.97 -23.92 15.17
CA LEU A 350 -2.36 -23.16 16.26
C LEU A 350 -2.25 -21.68 15.88
N TRP A 351 -1.84 -21.39 14.64
CA TRP A 351 -1.76 -20.01 14.15
C TRP A 351 -3.14 -19.31 14.16
N SER A 352 -4.19 -19.96 13.68
CA SER A 352 -5.57 -19.43 13.75
C SER A 352 -6.05 -19.22 15.18
N GLN A 353 -5.75 -20.15 16.10
CA GLN A 353 -6.11 -20.01 17.53
C GLN A 353 -5.33 -18.86 18.20
N PHE A 354 -4.09 -18.61 17.79
CA PHE A 354 -3.29 -17.49 18.27
C PHE A 354 -3.76 -16.15 17.67
N ALA A 355 -4.11 -16.12 16.39
CA ALA A 355 -4.62 -14.94 15.68
C ALA A 355 -6.01 -14.50 16.16
N ALA A 356 -6.88 -15.43 16.56
CA ALA A 356 -8.19 -15.13 17.15
C ALA A 356 -8.12 -14.49 18.56
N GLY A 357 -6.97 -14.53 19.23
CA GLY A 357 -6.78 -13.93 20.55
C GLY A 357 -7.51 -14.67 21.68
N GLY A 358 -7.91 -13.92 22.71
CA GLY A 358 -8.62 -14.48 23.87
C GLY A 358 -7.75 -15.39 24.77
N PRO A 359 -8.38 -16.19 25.65
CA PRO A 359 -7.68 -16.96 26.68
C PRO A 359 -6.90 -18.17 26.15
N ASP A 360 -7.20 -18.65 24.96
CA ASP A 360 -6.51 -19.80 24.34
C ASP A 360 -5.33 -19.40 23.46
N ALA A 361 -5.26 -18.14 22.98
CA ALA A 361 -4.12 -17.66 22.19
C ALA A 361 -2.78 -17.80 22.94
N ALA A 362 -2.75 -17.61 24.26
CA ALA A 362 -1.54 -17.85 25.06
C ALA A 362 -1.09 -19.31 25.04
N LYS A 363 -2.04 -20.26 25.02
CA LYS A 363 -1.77 -21.71 24.94
C LYS A 363 -1.32 -22.10 23.53
N ALA A 364 -1.91 -21.49 22.50
CA ALA A 364 -1.50 -21.68 21.12
C ALA A 364 -0.08 -21.15 20.88
N GLN A 365 0.25 -19.98 21.43
CA GLN A 365 1.60 -19.42 21.37
C GLN A 365 2.63 -20.31 22.06
N GLU A 366 2.31 -20.89 23.23
CA GLU A 366 3.22 -21.81 23.91
C GLU A 366 3.44 -23.09 23.11
N LYS A 367 2.37 -23.68 22.55
CA LYS A 367 2.50 -24.83 21.64
C LYS A 367 3.32 -24.53 20.38
N LEU A 368 3.23 -23.32 19.84
CA LEU A 368 4.08 -22.91 18.73
C LEU A 368 5.57 -22.88 19.14
N ARG A 369 5.90 -22.48 20.38
CA ARG A 369 7.28 -22.60 20.94
C ARG A 369 7.70 -24.07 21.08
N GLU A 370 6.83 -24.93 21.61
CA GLU A 370 7.07 -26.38 21.75
C GLU A 370 7.35 -27.06 20.40
N VAL A 371 6.67 -26.62 19.34
CA VAL A 371 6.85 -27.08 17.94
C VAL A 371 8.08 -26.44 17.26
N GLY A 372 8.74 -25.47 17.91
CA GLY A 372 10.02 -24.90 17.47
C GLY A 372 9.94 -23.53 16.77
N TRP A 373 8.79 -22.85 16.78
CA TRP A 373 8.68 -21.51 16.19
C TRP A 373 9.40 -20.45 17.03
N ILE A 374 10.24 -19.66 16.36
CA ILE A 374 10.99 -18.57 16.97
C ILE A 374 10.08 -17.40 17.37
N PRO A 375 10.41 -16.62 18.43
CA PRO A 375 9.59 -15.49 18.88
C PRO A 375 9.24 -14.44 17.82
N GLN A 376 10.14 -14.25 16.85
CA GLN A 376 9.99 -13.36 15.70
C GLN A 376 8.80 -13.78 14.81
N ALA A 377 8.54 -15.08 14.67
CA ALA A 377 7.42 -15.61 13.90
C ALA A 377 6.05 -15.15 14.41
N PHE A 378 5.94 -14.81 15.70
CA PHE A 378 4.64 -14.56 16.33
C PHE A 378 3.93 -13.30 15.82
N LEU A 379 4.64 -12.25 15.43
CA LEU A 379 3.95 -11.08 14.85
C LEU A 379 3.37 -11.44 13.47
N VAL A 380 4.21 -11.96 12.58
CA VAL A 380 3.84 -12.27 11.19
C VAL A 380 2.78 -13.38 11.14
N GLY A 381 2.92 -14.45 11.92
CA GLY A 381 1.94 -15.53 11.97
C GLY A 381 0.62 -15.16 12.64
N ARG A 382 0.61 -14.22 13.60
CA ARG A 382 -0.65 -13.68 14.15
C ARG A 382 -1.39 -12.83 13.11
N LEU A 383 -0.66 -12.09 12.29
CA LEU A 383 -1.21 -11.31 11.18
C LEU A 383 -1.73 -12.22 10.04
N ALA A 384 -0.90 -13.16 9.57
CA ALA A 384 -1.18 -14.00 8.41
C ALA A 384 -2.38 -14.97 8.57
N PHE A 385 -2.78 -15.29 9.81
CA PHE A 385 -3.93 -16.16 10.10
C PHE A 385 -5.10 -15.41 10.73
N HIS A 386 -5.08 -14.07 10.70
CA HIS A 386 -6.16 -13.23 11.23
C HIS A 386 -7.39 -13.21 10.31
N PRO A 387 -8.63 -13.18 10.85
CA PRO A 387 -9.86 -13.19 10.03
C PRO A 387 -10.01 -11.96 9.11
N ASN A 388 -9.56 -10.78 9.54
CA ASN A 388 -9.55 -9.57 8.67
C ASN A 388 -8.47 -9.70 7.57
N PRO A 389 -8.80 -9.63 6.27
CA PRO A 389 -7.82 -9.68 5.18
C PRO A 389 -6.77 -8.57 5.27
N GLU A 390 -7.10 -7.37 5.75
CA GLU A 390 -6.12 -6.27 5.89
C GLU A 390 -4.99 -6.59 6.89
N GLU A 391 -5.24 -7.46 7.87
CA GLU A 391 -4.19 -7.95 8.78
C GLU A 391 -3.33 -9.04 8.10
N ARG A 392 -3.94 -9.91 7.27
CA ARG A 392 -3.19 -10.89 6.48
C ARG A 392 -2.33 -10.21 5.40
N ARG A 393 -2.83 -9.12 4.82
CA ARG A 393 -2.11 -8.22 3.91
C ARG A 393 -0.90 -7.57 4.61
N GLN A 394 -1.09 -7.04 5.81
CA GLN A 394 0.03 -6.54 6.65
C GLN A 394 1.11 -7.59 6.92
N ALA A 395 0.77 -8.89 6.98
CA ALA A 395 1.77 -9.95 7.12
C ALA A 395 2.75 -10.02 5.94
N VAL A 396 2.30 -9.72 4.71
CA VAL A 396 3.14 -9.68 3.49
C VAL A 396 4.20 -8.57 3.58
N SER A 397 3.88 -7.46 4.26
CA SER A 397 4.87 -6.40 4.55
C SER A 397 5.77 -6.78 5.72
N ALA A 398 5.17 -7.17 6.86
CA ALA A 398 5.89 -7.43 8.11
C ALA A 398 6.92 -8.57 8.02
N ILE A 399 6.77 -9.49 7.06
CA ILE A 399 7.71 -10.60 6.87
C ILE A 399 9.12 -10.14 6.49
N TRP A 400 9.24 -9.01 5.78
CA TRP A 400 10.51 -8.45 5.34
C TRP A 400 11.33 -7.83 6.48
N ASP A 401 10.64 -7.21 7.44
CA ASP A 401 11.24 -6.67 8.66
C ASP A 401 11.62 -7.77 9.69
N THR A 402 11.15 -9.00 9.48
CA THR A 402 11.23 -10.07 10.50
C THR A 402 12.45 -10.96 10.32
N THR A 403 13.58 -10.49 10.85
CA THR A 403 14.87 -11.20 10.85
C THR A 403 14.76 -12.64 11.36
N GLY A 404 15.28 -13.60 10.59
CA GLY A 404 15.37 -15.01 10.97
C GLY A 404 14.23 -15.89 10.48
N LEU A 405 13.28 -15.35 9.71
CA LEU A 405 12.33 -16.13 8.93
C LEU A 405 12.81 -16.31 7.48
N ASP A 406 12.48 -17.45 6.89
CA ASP A 406 12.37 -17.58 5.44
C ASP A 406 10.99 -17.07 5.00
N PRO A 407 10.89 -16.03 4.16
CA PRO A 407 9.61 -15.50 3.73
C PRO A 407 8.90 -16.40 2.69
N LEU A 408 9.62 -17.20 1.92
CA LEU A 408 9.08 -17.91 0.75
C LEU A 408 7.90 -18.85 1.11
N PRO A 409 7.96 -19.70 2.15
CA PRO A 409 6.84 -20.56 2.52
C PRO A 409 5.57 -19.78 2.89
N LEU A 410 5.67 -18.65 3.59
CA LEU A 410 4.47 -17.89 3.98
C LEU A 410 3.91 -17.09 2.80
N LEU A 411 4.76 -16.54 1.94
CA LEU A 411 4.31 -15.86 0.73
C LEU A 411 3.63 -16.84 -0.25
N MET A 412 4.12 -18.08 -0.38
CA MET A 412 3.42 -19.13 -1.15
C MET A 412 2.06 -19.52 -0.55
N LEU A 413 1.89 -19.43 0.78
CA LEU A 413 0.61 -19.66 1.44
C LEU A 413 -0.37 -18.50 1.23
N LEU A 414 0.08 -17.25 1.40
CA LEU A 414 -0.74 -16.05 1.22
C LEU A 414 -1.07 -15.77 -0.25
N ALA A 415 -0.25 -16.25 -1.19
CA ALA A 415 -0.59 -16.30 -2.62
C ALA A 415 -1.77 -17.26 -2.93
N CYS A 416 -2.23 -18.06 -1.95
CA CYS A 416 -3.41 -18.91 -2.03
C CYS A 416 -4.56 -18.44 -1.10
N ASP A 417 -4.51 -17.20 -0.60
CA ASP A 417 -5.55 -16.65 0.29
C ASP A 417 -6.93 -16.51 -0.42
N PRO A 418 -8.07 -16.67 0.27
CA PRO A 418 -9.38 -16.37 -0.32
C PRO A 418 -9.51 -14.91 -0.81
N ASP A 419 -8.85 -13.95 -0.18
CA ASP A 419 -8.90 -12.52 -0.55
C ASP A 419 -7.93 -12.21 -1.71
N GLU A 420 -8.44 -11.63 -2.79
CA GLU A 420 -7.62 -11.36 -3.98
C GLU A 420 -6.59 -10.23 -3.79
N THR A 421 -6.77 -9.34 -2.82
CA THR A 421 -5.79 -8.29 -2.48
C THR A 421 -4.61 -8.91 -1.74
N VAL A 422 -4.88 -9.84 -0.81
CA VAL A 422 -3.83 -10.62 -0.13
C VAL A 422 -3.06 -11.48 -1.14
N ARG A 423 -3.75 -12.16 -2.08
CA ARG A 423 -3.07 -12.91 -3.16
C ARG A 423 -2.23 -12.00 -4.05
N PHE A 424 -2.73 -10.82 -4.41
CA PHE A 424 -2.01 -9.87 -5.27
C PHE A 424 -0.70 -9.38 -4.62
N GLU A 425 -0.74 -8.96 -3.34
CA GLU A 425 0.48 -8.52 -2.65
C GLU A 425 1.46 -9.68 -2.42
N ALA A 426 0.99 -10.86 -2.01
CA ALA A 426 1.84 -12.02 -1.82
C ALA A 426 2.51 -12.48 -3.13
N LEU A 427 1.77 -12.46 -4.24
CA LEU A 427 2.30 -12.70 -5.59
C LEU A 427 3.33 -11.65 -6.01
N SER A 428 3.08 -10.36 -5.71
CA SER A 428 4.03 -9.27 -5.98
C SER A 428 5.35 -9.49 -5.23
N ALA A 429 5.27 -9.88 -3.95
CA ALA A 429 6.41 -10.21 -3.11
C ALA A 429 7.17 -11.46 -3.59
N LEU A 430 6.49 -12.52 -4.07
CA LEU A 430 7.15 -13.65 -4.74
C LEU A 430 7.85 -13.20 -6.05
N GLY A 431 7.26 -12.23 -6.75
CA GLY A 431 7.76 -11.63 -7.98
C GLY A 431 9.01 -10.74 -7.83
N THR A 432 9.39 -10.36 -6.61
CA THR A 432 10.70 -9.71 -6.33
C THR A 432 11.75 -10.72 -5.88
N MET A 433 11.37 -11.80 -5.18
CA MET A 433 12.30 -12.86 -4.74
C MET A 433 12.99 -13.61 -5.89
N SER A 434 12.33 -13.73 -7.05
CA SER A 434 12.79 -14.58 -8.16
C SER A 434 12.97 -16.07 -7.79
N ALA A 435 12.24 -16.54 -6.78
CA ALA A 435 12.36 -17.91 -6.23
C ALA A 435 11.88 -18.98 -7.25
N PRO A 436 12.75 -19.91 -7.71
CA PRO A 436 12.38 -20.94 -8.68
C PRO A 436 11.22 -21.85 -8.23
N GLU A 437 11.11 -22.08 -6.93
CA GLU A 437 10.09 -22.91 -6.28
C GLU A 437 8.68 -22.34 -6.50
N ALA A 438 8.57 -21.00 -6.48
CA ALA A 438 7.32 -20.28 -6.68
C ALA A 438 6.84 -20.30 -8.14
N LEU A 439 7.72 -20.56 -9.13
CA LEU A 439 7.36 -20.52 -10.56
C LEU A 439 6.26 -21.53 -10.93
N SER A 440 6.12 -22.62 -10.17
CA SER A 440 5.02 -23.59 -10.33
C SER A 440 3.67 -22.95 -9.99
N LEU A 441 3.55 -22.37 -8.79
CA LEU A 441 2.39 -21.65 -8.28
C LEU A 441 2.05 -20.45 -9.16
N ILE A 442 3.02 -19.61 -9.52
CA ILE A 442 2.83 -18.42 -10.35
C ILE A 442 2.27 -18.80 -11.73
N ARG A 443 2.71 -19.92 -12.34
CA ARG A 443 2.13 -20.44 -13.60
C ARG A 443 0.68 -20.88 -13.45
N THR A 444 0.31 -21.47 -12.30
CA THR A 444 -1.09 -21.83 -12.04
C THR A 444 -1.94 -20.58 -11.82
N MET A 445 -1.48 -19.61 -11.02
CA MET A 445 -2.18 -18.33 -10.81
C MET A 445 -2.39 -17.58 -12.13
N ALA A 446 -1.36 -17.48 -12.98
CA ALA A 446 -1.43 -16.86 -14.32
C ALA A 446 -2.52 -17.45 -15.23
N ALA A 447 -2.84 -18.75 -15.06
CA ALA A 447 -3.80 -19.48 -15.87
C ALA A 447 -5.19 -19.63 -15.22
N GLN A 448 -5.30 -19.60 -13.88
CA GLN A 448 -6.48 -20.07 -13.15
C GLN A 448 -6.96 -19.17 -12.00
N ASP A 449 -6.22 -18.14 -11.57
CA ASP A 449 -6.72 -17.26 -10.50
C ASP A 449 -8.03 -16.57 -10.92
N PRO A 450 -9.07 -16.48 -10.08
CA PRO A 450 -10.32 -15.80 -10.45
C PRO A 450 -10.15 -14.29 -10.70
N ASP A 451 -9.24 -13.60 -10.01
CA ASP A 451 -9.03 -12.15 -10.20
C ASP A 451 -8.12 -11.86 -11.39
N PHE A 452 -8.52 -10.88 -12.22
CA PHE A 452 -7.81 -10.57 -13.46
C PHE A 452 -6.49 -9.81 -13.24
N ARG A 453 -6.35 -9.04 -12.15
CA ARG A 453 -5.14 -8.31 -11.76
C ARG A 453 -4.09 -9.30 -11.28
N VAL A 454 -4.50 -10.30 -10.48
CA VAL A 454 -3.64 -11.41 -10.04
C VAL A 454 -3.15 -12.22 -11.25
N ARG A 455 -4.03 -12.58 -12.20
CA ARG A 455 -3.60 -13.21 -13.47
C ARG A 455 -2.64 -12.34 -14.28
N ALA A 456 -2.89 -11.03 -14.38
CA ALA A 456 -2.04 -10.11 -15.14
C ALA A 456 -0.63 -10.00 -14.53
N LEU A 457 -0.55 -9.77 -13.21
CA LEU A 457 0.71 -9.73 -12.46
C LEU A 457 1.50 -11.04 -12.56
N ALA A 458 0.83 -12.19 -12.47
CA ALA A 458 1.48 -13.49 -12.61
C ALA A 458 2.08 -13.68 -14.02
N ASN A 459 1.38 -13.26 -15.08
CA ASN A 459 1.90 -13.28 -16.44
C ASN A 459 3.07 -12.30 -16.65
N GLU A 460 3.05 -11.14 -15.99
CA GLU A 460 4.15 -10.17 -16.00
C GLU A 460 5.41 -10.72 -15.31
N ILE A 461 5.27 -11.30 -14.12
CA ILE A 461 6.39 -11.96 -13.42
C ILE A 461 6.97 -13.10 -14.28
N LEU A 462 6.12 -13.89 -14.94
CA LEU A 462 6.54 -14.95 -15.87
C LEU A 462 7.09 -14.45 -17.22
N SER A 463 6.96 -13.17 -17.55
CA SER A 463 7.64 -12.57 -18.70
C SER A 463 9.02 -12.03 -18.31
N ARG A 464 9.17 -11.57 -17.06
CA ARG A 464 10.45 -11.15 -16.46
C ARG A 464 11.38 -12.32 -16.11
N ALA A 465 10.85 -13.52 -15.90
CA ALA A 465 11.59 -14.74 -15.56
C ALA A 465 11.81 -15.71 -16.75
N ARG A 466 12.15 -15.18 -17.94
CA ARG A 466 12.37 -15.92 -19.19
C ARG A 466 13.78 -15.76 -19.75
#